data_AF-A0A533SH53-F1
#
_entry.id   AF-A0A533SH53-F1
#
_cell.length_a   1.000
_cell.length_b   1.000
_cell.length_c   1.000
_cell.angle_alpha   90.00
_cell.angle_beta   90.00
_cell.angle_gamma   90.00
#
_symmetry.space_group_name_H-M   'P 1'
#
loop_
_entity.id
_entity.type
_entity.pdbx_description
1 polymer ?
#
loop_
_entity_poly.entity_id
_entity_poly.type
_entity_poly.pdbx_seq_one_letter_code
_entity_poly.pdbx_strand_id
1 'polypeptide(L)'
;METQNRWIVDLTSRLYQRMLRWYPPHFRGEFAGELDDVFHNRMMESLLQGPADQARLASREIGALTLSILRERWHERNSRKGGEMKEQNPILAGPGGAAAFTAAPEKGFFWLVGWALLNFLAIPAAMLLATPFSMPYIWLFELGVRAGWWVKVAQTSLVLPGFCTAFALLLATAQWLLLRRLLPRPGHWFAATALGTWLGGLAAGGIVLATGLDLLDPAWILPAVLAAVGLMLGLAQWLALRRDAPRAGWLVFVDTVAFASVAILPHTSITNGVEMARTIGILGLPGALSGLGVWLLLRVAQAGHERRREIAVPHVRGGAGRMVARISLGLVVVATAFFFLIWAYAASQLALAKSSGVY
;
A
#
# COMPACT_ATOMS: atom_id res chain seq x y z
N MET A 1 -30.79 14.61 -22.99
CA MET A 1 -30.13 13.36 -22.52
C MET A 1 -29.21 12.75 -23.58
N GLU A 2 -29.55 12.77 -24.87
CA GLU A 2 -28.71 12.21 -25.95
C GLU A 2 -27.29 12.82 -26.05
N THR A 3 -27.14 14.11 -25.81
CA THR A 3 -25.85 14.82 -25.83
C THR A 3 -24.94 14.46 -24.64
N GLN A 4 -25.53 14.06 -23.51
CA GLN A 4 -24.79 13.69 -22.30
C GLN A 4 -24.18 12.28 -22.41
N ASN A 5 -24.74 11.38 -23.22
CA ASN A 5 -24.15 10.04 -23.38
C ASN A 5 -23.03 10.01 -24.42
N ARG A 6 -23.05 10.91 -25.41
CA ARG A 6 -22.01 10.99 -26.46
C ARG A 6 -20.64 11.45 -25.95
N TRP A 7 -20.59 12.42 -25.02
CA TRP A 7 -19.29 12.88 -24.49
C TRP A 7 -18.60 11.80 -23.64
N ILE A 8 -19.36 10.93 -22.97
CA ILE A 8 -18.83 9.81 -22.20
C ILE A 8 -18.19 8.78 -23.14
N VAL A 9 -18.83 8.46 -24.27
CA VAL A 9 -18.24 7.58 -25.30
C VAL A 9 -16.92 8.16 -25.81
N ASP A 10 -16.92 9.45 -26.18
CA ASP A 10 -15.74 10.11 -26.74
C ASP A 10 -14.59 10.17 -25.73
N LEU A 11 -14.86 10.54 -24.47
CA LEU A 11 -13.86 10.57 -23.42
C LEU A 11 -13.26 9.17 -23.17
N THR A 12 -14.11 8.15 -23.10
CA THR A 12 -13.68 6.77 -22.84
C THR A 12 -12.86 6.22 -24.00
N SER A 13 -13.25 6.53 -25.25
CA SER A 13 -12.53 6.15 -26.46
C SER A 13 -11.15 6.80 -26.51
N ARG A 14 -11.05 8.10 -26.21
CA ARG A 14 -9.75 8.79 -26.13
C ARG A 14 -8.84 8.22 -25.05
N LEU A 15 -9.41 7.84 -23.90
CA LEU A 15 -8.67 7.19 -22.83
C LEU A 15 -8.14 5.83 -23.29
N TYR A 16 -8.99 5.03 -23.93
CA TYR A 16 -8.64 3.71 -24.48
C TYR A 16 -7.51 3.81 -25.52
N GLN A 17 -7.63 4.72 -26.49
CA GLN A 17 -6.56 5.01 -27.46
C GLN A 17 -5.25 5.41 -26.79
N ARG A 18 -5.31 6.21 -25.73
CA ARG A 18 -4.12 6.62 -24.98
C ARG A 18 -3.47 5.44 -24.26
N MET A 19 -4.26 4.48 -23.78
CA MET A 19 -3.77 3.24 -23.17
C MET A 19 -3.19 2.26 -24.20
N LEU A 20 -3.73 2.20 -25.42
CA LEU A 20 -3.14 1.42 -26.52
C LEU A 20 -1.72 1.90 -26.87
N ARG A 21 -1.39 3.18 -26.64
CA ARG A 21 -0.01 3.68 -26.77
C ARG A 21 0.96 3.11 -25.72
N TRP A 22 0.47 2.41 -24.70
CA TRP A 22 1.30 1.70 -23.73
C TRP A 22 1.51 0.22 -24.05
N TYR A 23 0.78 -0.31 -25.04
CA TYR A 23 0.98 -1.65 -25.58
C TYR A 23 2.37 -1.77 -26.25
N PRO A 24 3.03 -2.94 -26.17
CA PRO A 24 4.30 -3.17 -26.86
C PRO A 24 4.24 -2.83 -28.35
N PRO A 25 5.32 -2.28 -28.94
CA PRO A 25 5.29 -1.75 -30.31
C PRO A 25 4.98 -2.82 -31.37
N HIS A 26 5.37 -4.08 -31.15
CA HIS A 26 5.11 -5.18 -32.08
C HIS A 26 3.61 -5.54 -32.14
N PHE A 27 2.94 -5.71 -30.98
CA PHE A 27 1.49 -5.92 -30.92
C PHE A 27 0.69 -4.68 -31.35
N ARG A 28 1.20 -3.47 -31.11
CA ARG A 28 0.53 -2.23 -31.50
C ARG A 28 0.40 -2.10 -33.01
N GLY A 29 1.43 -2.50 -33.76
CA GLY A 29 1.40 -2.43 -35.23
C GLY A 29 0.35 -3.36 -35.85
N GLU A 30 0.06 -4.48 -35.18
CA GLU A 30 -0.80 -5.54 -35.73
C GLU A 30 -2.26 -5.43 -35.24
N PHE A 31 -2.49 -5.11 -33.96
CA PHE A 31 -3.83 -5.22 -33.35
C PHE A 31 -4.45 -3.92 -32.85
N ALA A 32 -3.71 -2.79 -32.83
CA ALA A 32 -4.24 -1.57 -32.22
C ALA A 32 -5.43 -0.98 -32.99
N GLY A 33 -5.45 -1.08 -34.31
CA GLY A 33 -6.58 -0.62 -35.14
C GLY A 33 -7.83 -1.46 -34.88
N GLU A 34 -7.70 -2.79 -34.94
CA GLU A 34 -8.81 -3.71 -34.74
C GLU A 34 -9.40 -3.61 -33.31
N LEU A 35 -8.55 -3.47 -32.29
CA LEU A 35 -8.99 -3.30 -30.91
C LEU A 35 -9.71 -1.97 -30.66
N ASP A 36 -9.31 -0.89 -31.33
CA ASP A 36 -9.97 0.40 -31.23
C ASP A 36 -11.33 0.36 -31.93
N ASP A 37 -11.41 -0.22 -33.13
CA ASP A 37 -12.65 -0.37 -33.90
C ASP A 37 -13.68 -1.23 -33.16
N VAL A 38 -13.27 -2.38 -32.62
CA VAL A 38 -14.15 -3.27 -31.82
C VAL A 38 -14.64 -2.56 -30.56
N PHE A 39 -13.77 -1.84 -29.86
CA PHE A 39 -14.15 -1.11 -28.65
C PHE A 39 -15.13 0.02 -28.97
N HIS A 40 -14.87 0.80 -30.02
CA HIS A 40 -15.73 1.89 -30.44
C HIS A 40 -17.12 1.40 -30.85
N ASN A 41 -17.20 0.32 -31.64
CA ASN A 41 -18.47 -0.27 -32.07
C ASN A 41 -19.29 -0.78 -30.88
N ARG A 42 -18.67 -1.50 -29.93
CA ARG A 42 -19.36 -1.96 -28.71
C ARG A 42 -19.82 -0.82 -27.82
N MET A 43 -19.03 0.25 -27.70
CA MET A 43 -19.42 1.44 -26.96
C MET A 43 -20.62 2.13 -27.61
N MET A 44 -20.67 2.19 -28.95
CA MET A 44 -21.82 2.73 -29.69
C MET A 44 -23.08 1.87 -29.53
N GLU A 45 -22.97 0.54 -29.55
CA GLU A 45 -24.09 -0.36 -29.27
C GLU A 45 -24.62 -0.21 -27.84
N SER A 46 -23.73 0.00 -26.86
CA SER A 46 -24.12 0.19 -25.46
C SER A 46 -24.92 1.47 -25.19
N LEU A 47 -24.88 2.46 -26.10
CA LEU A 47 -25.72 3.67 -26.01
C LEU A 47 -27.21 3.34 -26.01
N LEU A 48 -27.61 2.23 -26.65
CA LEU A 48 -29.00 1.79 -26.73
C LEU A 48 -29.48 1.10 -25.44
N GLN A 49 -28.57 0.63 -24.60
CA GLN A 49 -28.87 -0.12 -23.37
C GLN A 49 -28.88 0.75 -22.11
N GLY A 50 -28.30 1.95 -22.19
CA GLY A 50 -28.34 2.96 -21.14
C GLY A 50 -27.00 3.18 -20.41
N PRO A 51 -26.93 4.22 -19.57
CA PRO A 51 -25.66 4.72 -19.03
C PRO A 51 -24.97 3.77 -18.05
N ALA A 52 -25.73 2.92 -17.34
CA ALA A 52 -25.17 1.96 -16.39
C ALA A 52 -24.42 0.82 -17.09
N ASP A 53 -24.99 0.28 -18.18
CA ASP A 53 -24.35 -0.76 -18.98
C ASP A 53 -23.14 -0.23 -19.75
N GLN A 54 -23.21 1.02 -20.22
CA GLN A 54 -22.09 1.72 -20.82
C GLN A 54 -20.90 1.86 -19.86
N ALA A 55 -21.15 2.28 -18.61
CA ALA A 55 -20.10 2.37 -17.59
C ALA A 55 -19.52 0.99 -17.23
N ARG A 56 -20.36 -0.05 -17.19
CA ARG A 56 -19.94 -1.42 -16.92
C ARG A 56 -19.09 -2.00 -18.05
N LEU A 57 -19.46 -1.75 -19.30
CA LEU A 57 -18.69 -2.18 -20.48
C LEU A 57 -17.33 -1.46 -20.52
N ALA A 58 -17.33 -0.13 -20.36
CA ALA A 58 -16.13 0.69 -20.34
C ALA A 58 -15.13 0.22 -19.26
N SER A 59 -15.61 0.02 -18.03
CA SER A 59 -14.76 -0.45 -16.93
C SER A 59 -14.20 -1.85 -17.16
N ARG A 60 -15.00 -2.76 -17.72
CA ARG A 60 -14.58 -4.13 -18.05
C ARG A 60 -13.49 -4.14 -19.12
N GLU A 61 -13.68 -3.41 -20.23
CA GLU A 61 -12.74 -3.39 -21.35
C GLU A 61 -11.45 -2.66 -20.99
N ILE A 62 -11.52 -1.52 -20.29
CA ILE A 62 -10.34 -0.81 -19.77
C ILE A 62 -9.57 -1.69 -18.77
N GLY A 63 -10.28 -2.40 -17.89
CA GLY A 63 -9.68 -3.34 -16.95
C GLY A 63 -8.97 -4.49 -17.67
N ALA A 64 -9.62 -5.10 -18.67
CA ALA A 64 -9.05 -6.17 -19.47
C ALA A 64 -7.80 -5.71 -20.23
N LEU A 65 -7.84 -4.54 -20.87
CA LEU A 65 -6.70 -3.96 -21.58
C LEU A 65 -5.53 -3.66 -20.63
N THR A 66 -5.81 -3.12 -19.44
CA THR A 66 -4.79 -2.87 -18.42
C THR A 66 -4.06 -4.16 -18.04
N LEU A 67 -4.85 -5.23 -17.83
CA LEU A 67 -4.33 -6.52 -17.40
C LEU A 67 -3.54 -7.21 -18.51
N SER A 68 -3.96 -7.06 -19.78
CA SER A 68 -3.21 -7.58 -20.92
C SER A 68 -1.89 -6.82 -21.13
N ILE A 69 -1.87 -5.49 -21.01
CA ILE A 69 -0.64 -4.68 -21.05
C ILE A 69 0.34 -5.13 -19.96
N LEU A 70 -0.15 -5.30 -18.73
CA LEU A 70 0.67 -5.73 -17.60
C LEU A 70 1.25 -7.12 -17.81
N ARG A 71 0.42 -8.06 -18.27
CA ARG A 71 0.81 -9.45 -18.56
C ARG A 71 1.86 -9.50 -19.68
N GLU A 72 1.68 -8.74 -20.75
CA GLU A 72 2.59 -8.77 -21.89
C GLU A 72 3.94 -8.15 -21.55
N ARG A 73 3.94 -7.00 -20.85
CA ARG A 73 5.19 -6.41 -20.34
C ARG A 73 5.90 -7.31 -19.34
N TRP A 74 5.15 -8.10 -18.57
CA TRP A 74 5.72 -9.10 -17.67
C TRP A 74 6.40 -10.23 -18.47
N HIS A 75 5.75 -10.73 -19.52
CA HIS A 75 6.32 -11.72 -20.43
C HIS A 75 7.59 -11.19 -21.12
N GLU A 76 7.55 -10.00 -21.74
CA GLU A 76 8.73 -9.37 -22.34
C GLU A 76 9.88 -9.25 -21.34
N ARG A 77 9.59 -8.82 -20.11
CA ARG A 77 10.61 -8.67 -19.06
C ARG A 77 11.23 -10.01 -18.64
N ASN A 78 10.43 -11.08 -18.56
CA ASN A 78 10.93 -12.40 -18.22
C ASN A 78 11.69 -13.05 -19.38
N SER A 79 11.22 -12.89 -20.62
CA SER A 79 11.89 -13.37 -21.83
C SER A 79 13.23 -12.66 -22.04
N ARG A 80 13.28 -11.34 -21.80
CA ARG A 80 14.52 -10.55 -21.88
C ARG A 80 15.52 -10.93 -20.78
N LYS A 81 15.06 -11.22 -19.56
CA LYS A 81 15.93 -11.79 -18.51
C LYS A 81 16.48 -13.17 -18.87
N GLY A 82 15.71 -13.99 -19.59
CA GLY A 82 16.18 -15.29 -20.09
C GLY A 82 17.26 -15.17 -21.18
N GLY A 83 17.18 -14.13 -22.02
CA GLY A 83 18.20 -13.81 -23.03
C GLY A 83 19.46 -13.16 -22.45
N GLU A 84 19.29 -12.15 -21.58
CA GLU A 84 20.41 -11.45 -20.93
C GLU A 84 21.17 -12.34 -19.93
N MET A 85 20.54 -13.38 -19.37
CA MET A 85 21.22 -14.41 -18.54
C MET A 85 22.23 -15.26 -19.32
N LYS A 86 22.18 -15.30 -20.66
CA LYS A 86 23.17 -16.01 -21.48
C LYS A 86 24.37 -15.16 -21.89
N GLU A 87 24.27 -13.84 -21.85
CA GLU A 87 25.33 -12.92 -22.32
C GLU A 87 25.95 -12.03 -21.23
N GLN A 88 25.32 -11.88 -20.06
CA GLN A 88 25.94 -11.15 -18.97
C GLN A 88 26.84 -12.06 -18.14
N ASN A 89 28.15 -11.89 -18.37
CA ASN A 89 29.22 -12.14 -17.40
C ASN A 89 28.73 -11.89 -15.95
N PRO A 90 29.18 -12.70 -14.98
CA PRO A 90 28.58 -12.83 -13.67
C PRO A 90 28.62 -11.50 -12.92
N ILE A 91 27.51 -10.78 -12.93
CA ILE A 91 27.30 -9.63 -12.05
C ILE A 91 27.18 -10.19 -10.63
N LEU A 92 28.33 -10.22 -9.94
CA LEU A 92 28.49 -10.05 -8.50
C LEU A 92 27.46 -10.79 -7.64
N ALA A 93 27.31 -12.11 -7.87
CA ALA A 93 26.99 -13.00 -6.78
C ALA A 93 28.19 -12.96 -5.82
N GLY A 94 28.11 -12.13 -4.78
CA GLY A 94 29.06 -12.21 -3.68
C GLY A 94 29.10 -13.65 -3.13
N PRO A 95 30.24 -14.10 -2.59
CA PRO A 95 30.38 -15.45 -2.04
C PRO A 95 29.34 -15.64 -0.93
N GLY A 96 28.20 -16.27 -1.26
CA GLY A 96 27.05 -16.42 -0.35
C GLY A 96 25.66 -16.22 -0.96
N GLY A 97 25.51 -15.80 -2.22
CA GLY A 97 24.20 -15.78 -2.91
C GLY A 97 23.19 -14.76 -2.38
N ALA A 98 23.60 -13.84 -1.51
CA ALA A 98 22.76 -12.74 -1.05
C ALA A 98 22.77 -11.61 -2.10
N ALA A 99 21.58 -11.25 -2.60
CA ALA A 99 21.40 -10.11 -3.46
C ALA A 99 21.74 -8.83 -2.67
N ALA A 100 22.68 -8.04 -3.16
CA ALA A 100 23.19 -6.85 -2.48
C ALA A 100 22.27 -5.63 -2.69
N PHE A 101 22.18 -4.76 -1.68
CA PHE A 101 21.59 -3.43 -1.82
C PHE A 101 22.44 -2.60 -2.79
N THR A 102 21.80 -1.82 -3.68
CA THR A 102 22.52 -0.85 -4.51
C THR A 102 22.76 0.45 -3.74
N ALA A 103 23.70 1.28 -4.20
CA ALA A 103 24.12 2.51 -3.51
C ALA A 103 22.95 3.47 -3.23
N ALA A 104 22.99 4.12 -2.07
CA ALA A 104 21.92 4.99 -1.61
C ALA A 104 21.95 6.24 -2.49
N PRO A 105 20.79 6.90 -2.71
CA PRO A 105 20.77 8.12 -3.48
C PRO A 105 21.72 9.15 -2.85
N GLU A 106 22.74 9.57 -3.60
CA GLU A 106 23.70 10.61 -3.18
C GLU A 106 22.96 11.92 -2.86
N LYS A 107 21.92 12.23 -3.65
CA LYS A 107 20.99 13.34 -3.44
C LYS A 107 19.89 12.97 -2.44
N GLY A 108 20.28 12.68 -1.19
CA GLY A 108 19.37 12.24 -0.13
C GLY A 108 18.16 13.16 0.08
N PHE A 109 18.35 14.48 -0.01
CA PHE A 109 17.28 15.46 0.17
C PHE A 109 16.14 15.31 -0.86
N PHE A 110 16.44 15.29 -2.16
CA PHE A 110 15.41 15.16 -3.21
C PHE A 110 14.69 13.82 -3.14
N TRP A 111 15.38 12.76 -2.75
CA TRP A 111 14.77 11.46 -2.54
C TRP A 111 13.80 11.48 -1.34
N LEU A 112 14.19 12.12 -0.23
CA LEU A 112 13.32 12.29 0.95
C LEU A 112 12.08 13.14 0.64
N VAL A 113 12.25 14.24 -0.10
CA VAL A 113 11.13 15.08 -0.55
C VAL A 113 10.19 14.29 -1.45
N GLY A 114 10.73 13.55 -2.43
CA GLY A 114 9.93 12.69 -3.31
C GLY A 114 9.19 11.59 -2.54
N TRP A 115 9.83 11.00 -1.53
CA TRP A 115 9.23 10.00 -0.64
C TRP A 115 8.08 10.58 0.17
N ALA A 116 8.30 11.71 0.84
CA ALA A 116 7.28 12.37 1.64
C ALA A 116 6.09 12.81 0.78
N LEU A 117 6.34 13.41 -0.38
CA LEU A 117 5.31 13.90 -1.28
C LEU A 117 4.47 12.76 -1.89
N LEU A 118 5.09 11.66 -2.30
CA LEU A 118 4.37 10.50 -2.84
C LEU A 118 3.48 9.81 -1.78
N ASN A 119 3.99 9.65 -0.55
CA ASN A 119 3.18 9.09 0.53
C ASN A 119 2.04 10.04 0.95
N PHE A 120 2.30 11.35 0.96
CA PHE A 120 1.28 12.36 1.23
C PHE A 120 0.17 12.32 0.17
N LEU A 121 0.52 12.26 -1.12
CA LEU A 121 -0.44 12.19 -2.23
C LEU A 121 -1.26 10.89 -2.24
N ALA A 122 -0.78 9.81 -1.61
CA ALA A 122 -1.52 8.56 -1.51
C ALA A 122 -2.83 8.73 -0.72
N ILE A 123 -2.90 9.64 0.25
CA ILE A 123 -4.10 9.89 1.06
C ILE A 123 -5.25 10.47 0.21
N PRO A 124 -5.14 11.66 -0.41
CA PRO A 124 -6.23 12.22 -1.21
C PRO A 124 -6.56 11.33 -2.42
N ALA A 125 -5.55 10.71 -3.04
CA ALA A 125 -5.80 9.75 -4.12
C ALA A 125 -6.62 8.53 -3.63
N ALA A 126 -6.34 8.01 -2.43
CA ALA A 126 -7.12 6.94 -1.84
C ALA A 126 -8.55 7.37 -1.48
N MET A 127 -8.76 8.62 -1.05
CA MET A 127 -10.11 9.15 -0.80
C MET A 127 -10.94 9.19 -2.10
N LEU A 128 -10.35 9.64 -3.21
CA LEU A 128 -11.00 9.63 -4.53
C LEU A 128 -11.30 8.20 -5.03
N LEU A 129 -10.44 7.25 -4.68
CA LEU A 129 -10.57 5.85 -5.06
C LEU A 129 -11.35 5.00 -4.05
N ALA A 130 -11.78 5.55 -2.92
CA ALA A 130 -12.44 4.77 -1.87
C ALA A 130 -13.73 4.09 -2.39
N THR A 131 -14.55 4.81 -3.15
CA THR A 131 -15.80 4.31 -3.73
C THR A 131 -15.59 3.21 -4.77
N PRO A 132 -14.75 3.37 -5.82
CA PRO A 132 -14.54 2.27 -6.76
C PRO A 132 -13.92 1.04 -6.08
N PHE A 133 -13.06 1.23 -5.08
CA PHE A 133 -12.50 0.10 -4.32
C PHE A 133 -13.48 -0.49 -3.29
N SER A 134 -14.56 0.21 -2.91
CA SER A 134 -15.60 -0.35 -2.03
C SER A 134 -16.57 -1.26 -2.79
N MET A 135 -16.73 -1.08 -4.10
CA MET A 135 -17.67 -1.85 -4.94
C MET A 135 -17.55 -3.38 -4.80
N PRO A 136 -16.34 -3.99 -4.84
CA PRO A 136 -16.21 -5.44 -4.64
C PRO A 136 -16.67 -5.88 -3.25
N TYR A 137 -16.41 -5.07 -2.21
CA TYR A 137 -16.85 -5.35 -0.85
C TYR A 137 -18.36 -5.24 -0.73
N ILE A 138 -18.98 -4.22 -1.33
CA ILE A 138 -20.44 -4.06 -1.38
C ILE A 138 -21.08 -5.25 -2.07
N TRP A 139 -20.58 -5.65 -3.24
CA TRP A 139 -21.11 -6.78 -3.98
C TRP A 139 -21.00 -8.10 -3.20
N LEU A 140 -19.84 -8.37 -2.60
CA LEU A 140 -19.62 -9.56 -1.77
C LEU A 140 -20.52 -9.55 -0.54
N PHE A 141 -20.70 -8.39 0.08
CA PHE A 141 -21.56 -8.21 1.25
C PHE A 141 -23.03 -8.41 0.94
N GLU A 142 -23.51 -7.85 -0.17
CA GLU A 142 -24.87 -8.08 -0.64
C GLU A 142 -25.13 -9.55 -0.97
N LEU A 143 -24.15 -10.25 -1.55
CA LEU A 143 -24.23 -11.69 -1.79
C LEU A 143 -24.38 -12.46 -0.46
N GLY A 144 -23.56 -12.13 0.53
CA GLY A 144 -23.62 -12.74 1.87
C GLY A 144 -24.94 -12.46 2.59
N VAL A 145 -25.47 -11.25 2.49
CA VAL A 145 -26.79 -10.90 3.05
C VAL A 145 -27.91 -11.66 2.34
N ARG A 146 -27.88 -11.77 1.00
CA ARG A 146 -28.87 -12.55 0.23
C ARG A 146 -28.82 -14.04 0.53
N ALA A 147 -27.64 -14.56 0.81
CA ALA A 147 -27.45 -15.96 1.23
C ALA A 147 -27.84 -16.20 2.71
N GLY A 148 -28.20 -15.16 3.46
CA GLY A 148 -28.54 -15.26 4.88
C GLY A 148 -27.33 -15.46 5.80
N TRP A 149 -26.10 -15.22 5.31
CA TRP A 149 -24.89 -15.37 6.11
C TRP A 149 -24.62 -14.18 7.02
N TRP A 150 -24.95 -12.96 6.56
CA TRP A 150 -24.57 -11.70 7.22
C TRP A 150 -25.78 -10.79 7.48
N VAL A 151 -25.70 -9.97 8.53
CA VAL A 151 -26.67 -8.92 8.84
C VAL A 151 -26.44 -7.73 7.90
N LYS A 152 -27.51 -7.04 7.49
CA LYS A 152 -27.39 -5.84 6.64
C LYS A 152 -26.65 -4.72 7.39
N VAL A 153 -25.55 -4.25 6.81
CA VAL A 153 -24.74 -3.12 7.31
C VAL A 153 -24.92 -1.92 6.37
N ALA A 154 -24.77 -0.70 6.90
CA ALA A 154 -24.81 0.51 6.09
C ALA A 154 -23.70 0.49 5.02
N GLN A 155 -24.03 0.80 3.77
CA GLN A 155 -23.05 0.85 2.67
C GLN A 155 -21.91 1.84 2.95
N THR A 156 -22.16 2.89 3.73
CA THR A 156 -21.14 3.85 4.17
C THR A 156 -20.03 3.20 4.99
N SER A 157 -20.32 2.16 5.77
CA SER A 157 -19.32 1.41 6.53
C SER A 157 -18.36 0.63 5.62
N LEU A 158 -18.77 0.29 4.39
CA LEU A 158 -17.95 -0.39 3.39
C LEU A 158 -17.04 0.57 2.60
N VAL A 159 -17.22 1.89 2.76
CA VAL A 159 -16.30 2.88 2.17
C VAL A 159 -14.93 2.82 2.85
N LEU A 160 -14.90 2.58 4.16
CA LEU A 160 -13.65 2.47 4.93
C LEU A 160 -12.70 1.36 4.42
N PRO A 161 -13.14 0.08 4.27
CA PRO A 161 -12.28 -0.94 3.69
C PRO A 161 -11.89 -0.64 2.24
N GLY A 162 -12.76 0.02 1.46
CA GLY A 162 -12.43 0.54 0.13
C GLY A 162 -11.26 1.53 0.17
N PHE A 163 -11.34 2.53 1.05
CA PHE A 163 -10.26 3.49 1.31
C PHE A 163 -8.97 2.79 1.76
N CYS A 164 -9.02 1.89 2.74
CA CYS A 164 -7.83 1.16 3.23
C CYS A 164 -7.16 0.37 2.11
N THR A 165 -7.94 -0.23 1.20
CA THR A 165 -7.42 -0.97 0.04
C THR A 165 -6.73 -0.05 -0.95
N ALA A 166 -7.40 1.06 -1.33
CA ALA A 166 -6.83 2.05 -2.23
C ALA A 166 -5.54 2.65 -1.65
N PHE A 167 -5.58 3.05 -0.38
CA PHE A 167 -4.44 3.64 0.32
C PHE A 167 -3.26 2.66 0.42
N ALA A 168 -3.51 1.43 0.83
CA ALA A 168 -2.47 0.40 0.93
C ALA A 168 -1.78 0.14 -0.42
N LEU A 169 -2.55 0.04 -1.50
CA LEU A 169 -2.01 -0.18 -2.85
C LEU A 169 -1.24 1.03 -3.38
N LEU A 170 -1.76 2.24 -3.20
CA LEU A 170 -1.08 3.46 -3.62
C LEU A 170 0.22 3.67 -2.85
N LEU A 171 0.18 3.50 -1.52
CA LEU A 171 1.34 3.62 -0.65
C LEU A 171 2.41 2.58 -1.02
N ALA A 172 2.01 1.32 -1.19
CA ALA A 172 2.91 0.25 -1.61
C ALA A 172 3.52 0.54 -3.00
N THR A 173 2.72 1.05 -3.94
CA THR A 173 3.19 1.41 -5.29
C THR A 173 4.19 2.55 -5.24
N ALA A 174 3.89 3.62 -4.49
CA ALA A 174 4.78 4.77 -4.29
C ALA A 174 6.14 4.34 -3.72
N GLN A 175 6.12 3.61 -2.61
CA GLN A 175 7.35 3.12 -1.97
C GLN A 175 8.11 2.15 -2.88
N TRP A 176 7.40 1.25 -3.56
CA TRP A 176 8.01 0.32 -4.51
C TRP A 176 8.68 1.05 -5.67
N LEU A 177 8.07 2.08 -6.25
CA LEU A 177 8.66 2.83 -7.37
C LEU A 177 9.99 3.49 -6.97
N LEU A 178 10.08 3.99 -5.73
CA LEU A 178 11.29 4.60 -5.18
C LEU A 178 12.36 3.55 -4.82
N LEU A 179 11.95 2.37 -4.36
CA LEU A 179 12.85 1.33 -3.85
C LEU A 179 13.17 0.22 -4.85
N ARG A 180 12.48 0.15 -6.00
CA ARG A 180 12.60 -0.97 -6.96
C ARG A 180 14.00 -1.19 -7.52
N ARG A 181 14.84 -0.15 -7.47
CA ARG A 181 16.26 -0.22 -7.89
C ARG A 181 17.22 -0.35 -6.71
N LEU A 182 16.76 -0.10 -5.48
CA LEU A 182 17.54 -0.02 -4.25
C LEU A 182 17.52 -1.33 -3.46
N LEU A 183 16.39 -2.03 -3.49
CA LEU A 183 16.19 -3.28 -2.76
C LEU A 183 16.48 -4.52 -3.61
N PRO A 184 17.03 -5.59 -3.01
CA PRO A 184 17.27 -6.85 -3.71
C PRO A 184 15.98 -7.57 -4.13
N ARG A 185 14.90 -7.42 -3.35
CA ARG A 185 13.60 -8.08 -3.57
C ARG A 185 12.45 -7.09 -3.46
N PRO A 186 12.31 -6.15 -4.42
CA PRO A 186 11.35 -5.06 -4.29
C PRO A 186 9.90 -5.54 -4.28
N GLY A 187 9.59 -6.67 -4.92
CA GLY A 187 8.24 -7.26 -4.86
C GLY A 187 7.80 -7.68 -3.46
N HIS A 188 8.72 -8.13 -2.61
CA HIS A 188 8.40 -8.48 -1.22
C HIS A 188 8.11 -7.24 -0.39
N TRP A 189 8.83 -6.14 -0.66
CA TRP A 189 8.56 -4.84 -0.03
C TRP A 189 7.17 -4.32 -0.38
N PHE A 190 6.80 -4.38 -1.67
CA PHE A 190 5.45 -4.01 -2.11
C PHE A 190 4.38 -4.81 -1.35
N ALA A 191 4.50 -6.14 -1.32
CA ALA A 191 3.55 -7.00 -0.65
C ALA A 191 3.48 -6.70 0.87
N ALA A 192 4.62 -6.48 1.51
CA ALA A 192 4.70 -6.14 2.92
C ALA A 192 4.03 -4.80 3.24
N THR A 193 4.31 -3.74 2.47
CA THR A 193 3.66 -2.44 2.65
C THR A 193 2.17 -2.53 2.40
N ALA A 194 1.74 -3.22 1.34
CA ALA A 194 0.32 -3.36 1.00
C ALA A 194 -0.42 -4.13 2.10
N LEU A 195 0.06 -5.31 2.48
CA LEU A 195 -0.59 -6.13 3.50
C LEU A 195 -0.54 -5.48 4.89
N GLY A 196 0.60 -4.93 5.29
CA GLY A 196 0.75 -4.28 6.59
C GLY A 196 -0.16 -3.07 6.74
N THR A 197 -0.23 -2.21 5.71
CA THR A 197 -1.12 -1.03 5.71
C THR A 197 -2.59 -1.45 5.66
N TRP A 198 -2.94 -2.44 4.84
CA TRP A 198 -4.32 -2.90 4.70
C TRP A 198 -4.83 -3.56 5.99
N LEU A 199 -4.07 -4.49 6.57
CA LEU A 199 -4.41 -5.14 7.84
C LEU A 199 -4.44 -4.14 8.99
N GLY A 200 -3.47 -3.21 9.02
CA GLY A 200 -3.46 -2.12 10.00
C GLY A 200 -4.72 -1.26 9.91
N GLY A 201 -5.12 -0.87 8.69
CA GLY A 201 -6.32 -0.08 8.44
C GLY A 201 -7.62 -0.81 8.81
N LEU A 202 -7.72 -2.10 8.52
CA LEU A 202 -8.87 -2.91 8.91
C LEU A 202 -8.95 -3.11 10.42
N ALA A 203 -7.83 -3.41 11.08
CA ALA A 203 -7.77 -3.53 12.54
C ALA A 203 -8.16 -2.22 13.22
N ALA A 204 -7.62 -1.11 12.73
CA ALA A 204 -8.01 0.23 13.14
C ALA A 204 -9.51 0.50 12.99
N GLY A 205 -10.06 0.22 11.80
CA GLY A 205 -11.49 0.38 11.54
C GLY A 205 -12.36 -0.50 12.44
N GLY A 206 -11.94 -1.75 12.67
CA GLY A 206 -12.61 -2.68 13.57
C GLY A 206 -12.62 -2.19 15.02
N ILE A 207 -11.52 -1.62 15.51
CA ILE A 207 -11.45 -1.02 16.85
C ILE A 207 -12.44 0.14 16.96
N VAL A 208 -12.40 1.09 16.01
CA VAL A 208 -13.31 2.26 16.00
C VAL A 208 -14.79 1.83 15.99
N LEU A 209 -15.12 0.78 15.22
CA LEU A 209 -16.47 0.24 15.16
C LEU A 209 -16.86 -0.53 16.43
N ALA A 210 -15.93 -1.27 17.04
CA ALA A 210 -16.21 -2.15 18.18
C ALA A 210 -16.26 -1.41 19.53
N THR A 211 -15.41 -0.40 19.74
CA THR A 211 -15.42 0.37 21.00
C THR A 211 -16.52 1.43 21.03
N GLY A 212 -17.14 1.73 19.88
CA GLY A 212 -17.91 2.96 19.72
C GLY A 212 -17.01 4.19 19.86
N LEU A 213 -17.49 5.34 19.40
CA LEU A 213 -16.78 6.61 19.58
C LEU A 213 -16.86 7.12 21.03
N ASP A 214 -17.66 6.49 21.88
CA ASP A 214 -18.05 7.02 23.20
C ASP A 214 -17.18 6.51 24.37
N LEU A 215 -16.45 5.39 24.22
CA LEU A 215 -15.69 4.76 25.32
C LEU A 215 -14.22 5.18 25.41
N LEU A 216 -13.68 5.80 24.36
CA LEU A 216 -12.32 6.32 24.32
C LEU A 216 -12.43 7.83 24.15
N ASP A 217 -11.66 8.57 24.95
CA ASP A 217 -11.53 10.02 24.77
C ASP A 217 -11.17 10.29 23.29
N PRO A 218 -11.98 11.07 22.54
CA PRO A 218 -11.82 11.27 21.10
C PRO A 218 -10.41 11.71 20.70
N ALA A 219 -9.70 12.37 21.62
CA ALA A 219 -8.31 12.77 21.45
C ALA A 219 -7.35 11.58 21.26
N TRP A 220 -7.63 10.41 21.84
CA TRP A 220 -6.72 9.24 21.84
C TRP A 220 -7.09 8.15 20.83
N ILE A 221 -8.33 8.12 20.32
CA ILE A 221 -8.77 7.13 19.34
C ILE A 221 -7.89 7.18 18.08
N LEU A 222 -7.78 8.36 17.47
CA LEU A 222 -7.05 8.54 16.22
C LEU A 222 -5.54 8.23 16.38
N PRO A 223 -4.83 8.73 17.41
CA PRO A 223 -3.44 8.35 17.68
C PRO A 223 -3.24 6.84 17.86
N ALA A 224 -4.08 6.18 18.65
CA ALA A 224 -3.94 4.75 18.94
C ALA A 224 -4.17 3.91 17.68
N VAL A 225 -5.17 4.27 16.89
CA VAL A 225 -5.48 3.67 15.58
C VAL A 225 -4.29 3.81 14.63
N LEU A 226 -3.76 5.02 14.47
CA LEU A 226 -2.66 5.27 13.55
C LEU A 226 -1.37 4.60 14.02
N ALA A 227 -1.10 4.59 15.32
CA ALA A 227 0.01 3.84 15.90
C ALA A 227 -0.11 2.34 15.59
N ALA A 228 -1.31 1.75 15.69
CA ALA A 228 -1.55 0.35 15.32
C ALA A 228 -1.31 0.09 13.82
N VAL A 229 -1.71 1.03 12.95
CA VAL A 229 -1.39 0.96 11.50
C VAL A 229 0.11 0.99 11.28
N GLY A 230 0.83 1.93 11.90
CA GLY A 230 2.28 2.06 11.81
C GLY A 230 3.01 0.82 12.33
N LEU A 231 2.54 0.22 13.43
CA LEU A 231 3.08 -1.01 13.99
C LEU A 231 2.94 -2.19 13.00
N MET A 232 1.74 -2.37 12.43
CA MET A 232 1.47 -3.43 11.46
C MET A 232 2.29 -3.28 10.18
N LEU A 233 2.38 -2.04 9.68
CA LEU A 233 3.20 -1.70 8.52
C LEU A 233 4.67 -2.03 8.79
N GLY A 234 5.23 -1.50 9.88
CA GLY A 234 6.64 -1.68 10.19
C GLY A 234 6.99 -3.13 10.50
N LEU A 235 6.07 -3.89 11.12
CA LEU A 235 6.25 -5.34 11.33
C LEU A 235 6.30 -6.09 9.99
N ALA A 236 5.39 -5.78 9.06
CA ALA A 236 5.38 -6.40 7.74
C ALA A 236 6.67 -6.07 6.96
N GLN A 237 7.09 -4.80 6.96
CA GLN A 237 8.32 -4.36 6.31
C GLN A 237 9.58 -4.98 6.93
N TRP A 238 9.62 -5.09 8.26
CA TRP A 238 10.68 -5.79 8.97
C TRP A 238 10.71 -7.27 8.57
N LEU A 239 9.57 -7.97 8.53
CA LEU A 239 9.52 -9.38 8.13
C LEU A 239 10.04 -9.60 6.70
N ALA A 240 9.78 -8.66 5.79
CA ALA A 240 10.33 -8.68 4.43
C ALA A 240 11.84 -8.48 4.39
N LEU A 241 12.39 -7.59 5.22
CA LEU A 241 13.81 -7.24 5.23
C LEU A 241 14.67 -8.01 6.23
N ARG A 242 14.09 -8.78 7.16
CA ARG A 242 14.82 -9.39 8.30
C ARG A 242 16.02 -10.26 7.89
N ARG A 243 15.98 -10.85 6.69
CA ARG A 243 17.05 -11.69 6.16
C ARG A 243 18.17 -10.88 5.50
N ASP A 244 17.83 -9.71 4.95
CA ASP A 244 18.73 -8.91 4.12
C ASP A 244 19.36 -7.76 4.93
N ALA A 245 18.64 -7.20 5.90
CA ALA A 245 19.07 -6.10 6.75
C ALA A 245 18.84 -6.42 8.25
N PRO A 246 19.90 -6.75 9.03
CA PRO A 246 19.76 -7.14 10.43
C PRO A 246 19.25 -6.00 11.34
N ARG A 247 19.34 -4.74 10.89
CA ARG A 247 18.81 -3.57 11.60
C ARG A 247 17.41 -3.16 11.15
N ALA A 248 16.74 -3.95 10.30
CA ALA A 248 15.39 -3.64 9.84
C ALA A 248 14.33 -3.61 10.94
N GLY A 249 14.60 -4.16 12.13
CA GLY A 249 13.68 -4.07 13.27
C GLY A 249 13.39 -2.63 13.69
N TRP A 250 14.30 -1.68 13.39
CA TRP A 250 14.08 -0.25 13.64
C TRP A 250 12.92 0.34 12.83
N LEU A 251 12.56 -0.27 11.68
CA LEU A 251 11.42 0.19 10.89
C LEU A 251 10.11 0.09 11.66
N VAL A 252 9.96 -0.91 12.53
CA VAL A 252 8.76 -1.04 13.37
C VAL A 252 8.57 0.19 14.25
N PHE A 253 9.64 0.64 14.89
CA PHE A 253 9.61 1.85 15.71
C PHE A 253 9.38 3.11 14.86
N VAL A 254 10.12 3.25 13.75
CA VAL A 254 10.01 4.41 12.86
C VAL A 254 8.59 4.55 12.32
N ASP A 255 7.99 3.48 11.80
CA ASP A 255 6.66 3.53 11.20
C ASP A 255 5.57 3.76 12.26
N THR A 256 5.73 3.17 13.46
CA THR A 256 4.82 3.43 14.58
C THR A 256 4.85 4.91 14.98
N VAL A 257 6.04 5.50 15.15
CA VAL A 257 6.20 6.92 15.48
C VAL A 257 5.73 7.82 14.34
N ALA A 258 6.03 7.45 13.09
CA ALA A 258 5.63 8.18 11.90
C ALA A 258 4.11 8.31 11.80
N PHE A 259 3.37 7.21 11.99
CA PHE A 259 1.91 7.29 11.98
C PHE A 259 1.34 7.93 13.25
N ALA A 260 1.95 7.70 14.42
CA ALA A 260 1.55 8.36 15.65
C ALA A 260 1.75 9.89 15.60
N SER A 261 2.68 10.42 14.80
CA SER A 261 2.89 11.87 14.69
C SER A 261 1.71 12.64 14.12
N VAL A 262 0.79 11.96 13.42
CA VAL A 262 -0.48 12.55 12.95
C VAL A 262 -1.36 12.97 14.14
N ALA A 263 -1.16 12.39 15.33
CA ALA A 263 -1.81 12.83 16.57
C ALA A 263 -1.57 14.30 16.92
N ILE A 264 -0.50 14.91 16.38
CA ILE A 264 -0.14 16.31 16.64
C ILE A 264 -1.08 17.27 15.88
N LEU A 265 -1.93 16.75 14.97
CA LEU A 265 -2.91 17.56 14.25
C LEU A 265 -3.82 18.31 15.23
N PRO A 266 -3.89 19.65 15.13
CA PRO A 266 -4.80 20.42 15.96
C PRO A 266 -6.24 19.97 15.70
N HIS A 267 -6.98 19.65 16.77
CA HIS A 267 -8.40 19.31 16.71
C HIS A 267 -9.31 20.51 16.37
N THR A 268 -8.73 21.69 16.17
CA THR A 268 -9.44 22.93 15.88
C THR A 268 -9.72 23.05 14.39
N SER A 269 -10.84 23.67 14.04
CA SER A 269 -11.22 23.97 12.66
C SER A 269 -10.14 24.80 11.95
N ILE A 270 -9.94 24.56 10.65
CA ILE A 270 -9.02 25.32 9.81
C ILE A 270 -9.67 26.68 9.51
N THR A 271 -9.24 27.72 10.23
CA THR A 271 -9.81 29.07 10.10
C THR A 271 -8.97 30.00 9.24
N ASN A 272 -7.67 29.71 9.07
CA ASN A 272 -6.74 30.56 8.35
C ASN A 272 -5.70 29.77 7.54
N GLY A 273 -4.99 30.44 6.63
CA GLY A 273 -3.99 29.83 5.76
C GLY A 273 -2.78 29.26 6.51
N VAL A 274 -2.45 29.81 7.69
CA VAL A 274 -1.35 29.33 8.54
C VAL A 274 -1.70 27.98 9.18
N GLU A 275 -2.92 27.82 9.67
CA GLU A 275 -3.45 26.55 10.17
C GLU A 275 -3.53 25.49 9.07
N MET A 276 -3.90 25.90 7.85
CA MET A 276 -3.89 25.01 6.69
C MET A 276 -2.46 24.53 6.37
N ALA A 277 -1.49 25.45 6.33
CA ALA A 277 -0.08 25.11 6.11
C ALA A 277 0.47 24.20 7.22
N ARG A 278 0.11 24.45 8.48
CA ARG A 278 0.48 23.61 9.62
C ARG A 278 -0.11 22.20 9.51
N THR A 279 -1.38 22.10 9.14
CA THR A 279 -2.09 20.82 8.91
C THR A 279 -1.41 20.02 7.80
N ILE A 280 -1.12 20.66 6.66
CA ILE A 280 -0.39 20.03 5.55
C ILE A 280 1.01 19.57 6.01
N GLY A 281 1.71 20.41 6.78
CA GLY A 281 3.01 20.07 7.35
C GLY A 281 2.96 18.82 8.24
N ILE A 282 1.99 18.74 9.14
CA ILE A 282 1.80 17.59 10.04
C ILE A 282 1.43 16.33 9.27
N LEU A 283 0.56 16.44 8.26
CA LEU A 283 0.21 15.31 7.39
C LEU A 283 1.41 14.81 6.55
N GLY A 284 2.41 15.65 6.30
CA GLY A 284 3.67 15.27 5.65
C GLY A 284 4.68 14.58 6.58
N LEU A 285 4.55 14.72 7.90
CA LEU A 285 5.48 14.15 8.88
C LEU A 285 5.61 12.61 8.80
N PRO A 286 4.54 11.81 8.66
CA PRO A 286 4.67 10.37 8.55
C PRO A 286 5.54 9.96 7.35
N GLY A 287 5.35 10.65 6.22
CA GLY A 287 6.15 10.45 5.02
C GLY A 287 7.61 10.83 5.27
N ALA A 288 7.88 11.97 5.89
CA ALA A 288 9.25 12.41 6.18
C ALA A 288 9.98 11.48 7.14
N LEU A 289 9.33 11.07 8.24
CA LEU A 289 9.89 10.20 9.27
C LEU A 289 10.17 8.79 8.74
N SER A 290 9.21 8.18 8.04
CA SER A 290 9.42 6.86 7.40
C SER A 290 10.52 6.92 6.33
N GLY A 291 10.54 7.98 5.52
CA GLY A 291 11.57 8.21 4.50
C GLY A 291 12.96 8.32 5.12
N LEU A 292 13.10 9.10 6.19
CA LEU A 292 14.36 9.24 6.90
C LEU A 292 14.83 7.90 7.48
N GLY A 293 13.94 7.12 8.10
CA GLY A 293 14.29 5.81 8.65
C GLY A 293 14.73 4.82 7.58
N VAL A 294 14.02 4.74 6.45
CA VAL A 294 14.40 3.89 5.31
C VAL A 294 15.74 4.35 4.72
N TRP A 295 15.94 5.66 4.55
CA TRP A 295 17.18 6.21 4.01
C TRP A 295 18.39 5.89 4.90
N LEU A 296 18.26 6.08 6.22
CA LEU A 296 19.29 5.71 7.19
C LEU A 296 19.57 4.20 7.16
N LEU A 297 18.52 3.38 7.07
CA LEU A 297 18.66 1.93 6.97
C LEU A 297 19.44 1.51 5.72
N LEU A 298 19.15 2.12 4.57
CA LEU A 298 19.87 1.85 3.32
C LEU A 298 21.35 2.23 3.44
N ARG A 299 21.67 3.40 4.01
CA ARG A 299 23.06 3.81 4.24
C ARG A 299 23.82 2.87 5.15
N VAL A 300 23.19 2.44 6.24
CA VAL A 300 23.81 1.49 7.18
C VAL A 300 23.99 0.11 6.56
N ALA A 301 23.04 -0.35 5.75
CA ALA A 301 23.14 -1.63 5.05
C ALA A 301 24.28 -1.64 4.01
N GLN A 302 24.54 -0.51 3.35
CA GLN A 302 25.62 -0.33 2.38
C GLN A 302 27.00 -0.31 3.03
N ALA A 303 27.18 0.49 4.09
CA ALA A 303 28.44 0.54 4.83
C ALA A 303 28.85 -0.86 5.36
N GLY A 304 27.86 -1.68 5.74
CA GLY A 304 28.10 -3.07 6.13
C GLY A 304 28.51 -4.01 4.98
N HIS A 305 28.07 -3.73 3.75
CA HIS A 305 28.45 -4.50 2.57
C HIS A 305 29.86 -4.16 2.08
N GLU A 306 30.23 -2.88 2.06
CA GLU A 306 31.58 -2.43 1.68
C GLU A 306 32.64 -3.01 2.62
N ARG A 307 32.39 -2.93 3.94
CA ARG A 307 33.28 -3.48 4.96
C ARG A 307 33.44 -5.00 4.86
N ARG A 308 32.44 -5.73 4.37
CA ARG A 308 32.53 -7.19 4.11
C ARG A 308 33.27 -7.53 2.82
N ARG A 309 33.26 -6.63 1.82
CA ARG A 309 34.07 -6.82 0.60
C ARG A 309 35.55 -6.59 0.86
N GLU A 310 35.91 -5.65 1.74
CA GLU A 310 37.30 -5.42 2.13
C GLU A 310 37.88 -6.54 3.01
N ILE A 311 37.06 -7.16 3.86
CA ILE A 311 37.49 -8.24 4.77
C ILE A 311 37.10 -9.59 4.15
N ALA A 312 37.75 -9.98 3.06
CA ALA A 312 37.66 -11.34 2.51
C ALA A 312 38.55 -12.31 3.32
N VAL A 313 38.20 -12.54 4.59
CA VAL A 313 38.73 -13.62 5.43
C VAL A 313 37.53 -14.45 5.92
N PRO A 314 37.56 -15.79 5.90
CA PRO A 314 36.43 -16.61 6.28
C PRO A 314 36.16 -16.45 7.79
N HIS A 315 35.21 -15.60 8.15
CA HIS A 315 34.83 -15.41 9.54
C HIS A 315 33.71 -16.38 9.95
N VAL A 316 34.05 -17.23 10.90
CA VAL A 316 33.18 -18.17 11.60
C VAL A 316 32.00 -17.42 12.22
N ARG A 317 30.80 -17.90 11.91
CA ARG A 317 29.50 -17.32 12.26
C ARG A 317 29.22 -17.57 13.74
N GLY A 318 29.52 -16.61 14.61
CA GLY A 318 29.27 -16.72 16.06
C GLY A 318 28.60 -15.47 16.65
N GLY A 319 27.45 -15.63 17.30
CA GLY A 319 26.98 -14.72 18.37
C GLY A 319 25.86 -13.72 18.05
N ALA A 320 25.94 -12.94 16.96
CA ALA A 320 25.08 -11.76 16.78
C ALA A 320 23.58 -12.07 16.52
N GLY A 321 23.23 -13.30 16.12
CA GLY A 321 21.84 -13.68 15.82
C GLY A 321 20.93 -13.80 17.05
N ARG A 322 21.47 -14.11 18.24
CA ARG A 322 20.65 -14.34 19.44
C ARG A 322 20.06 -13.07 20.04
N MET A 323 20.76 -11.94 19.94
CA MET A 323 20.28 -10.67 20.51
C MET A 323 19.15 -10.08 19.66
N VAL A 324 19.29 -10.13 18.33
CA VAL A 324 18.23 -9.70 17.39
C VAL A 324 17.00 -10.60 17.50
N ALA A 325 17.18 -11.91 17.65
CA ALA A 325 16.08 -12.86 17.85
C ALA A 325 15.31 -12.61 19.18
N ARG A 326 16.01 -12.24 20.25
CA ARG A 326 15.39 -11.94 21.55
C ARG A 326 14.59 -10.64 21.52
N ILE A 327 15.13 -9.59 20.88
CA ILE A 327 14.43 -8.32 20.72
C ILE A 327 13.21 -8.49 19.81
N SER A 328 13.33 -9.26 18.72
CA SER A 328 12.19 -9.51 17.84
C SER A 328 11.12 -10.38 18.48
N LEU A 329 11.50 -11.36 19.31
CA LEU A 329 10.53 -12.15 20.07
C LEU A 329 9.81 -11.26 21.10
N GLY A 330 10.55 -10.38 21.79
CA GLY A 330 9.96 -9.42 22.73
C GLY A 330 8.94 -8.50 22.03
N LEU A 331 9.26 -8.01 20.84
CA LEU A 331 8.37 -7.11 20.09
C LEU A 331 7.13 -7.83 19.54
N VAL A 332 7.26 -9.10 19.12
CA VAL A 332 6.11 -9.95 18.77
C VAL A 332 5.24 -10.20 19.99
N VAL A 333 5.83 -10.53 21.14
CA VAL A 333 5.09 -10.76 22.39
C VAL A 333 4.36 -9.48 22.83
N VAL A 334 4.99 -8.31 22.75
CA VAL A 334 4.36 -7.02 23.07
C VAL A 334 3.22 -6.71 22.11
N ALA A 335 3.40 -6.91 20.80
CA ALA A 335 2.34 -6.71 19.82
C ALA A 335 1.17 -7.68 20.09
N THR A 336 1.44 -8.98 20.27
CA THR A 336 0.41 -9.98 20.57
C THR A 336 -0.31 -9.66 21.89
N ALA A 337 0.42 -9.25 22.92
CA ALA A 337 -0.17 -8.82 24.20
C ALA A 337 -1.04 -7.57 24.04
N PHE A 338 -0.60 -6.59 23.24
CA PHE A 338 -1.38 -5.39 22.95
C PHE A 338 -2.70 -5.73 22.24
N PHE A 339 -2.67 -6.55 21.18
CA PHE A 339 -3.88 -6.99 20.50
C PHE A 339 -4.77 -7.87 21.38
N PHE A 340 -4.18 -8.73 22.21
CA PHE A 340 -4.94 -9.54 23.16
C PHE A 340 -5.62 -8.68 24.23
N LEU A 341 -4.94 -7.65 24.75
CA LEU A 341 -5.52 -6.72 25.73
C LEU A 341 -6.64 -5.89 25.12
N ILE A 342 -6.49 -5.42 23.88
CA ILE A 342 -7.58 -4.75 23.15
C ILE A 342 -8.78 -5.68 22.97
N TRP A 343 -8.53 -6.93 22.59
CA TRP A 343 -9.60 -7.92 22.41
C TRP A 343 -10.29 -8.28 23.73
N ALA A 344 -9.53 -8.49 24.80
CA ALA A 344 -10.05 -8.75 26.14
C ALA A 344 -10.86 -7.57 26.67
N TYR A 345 -10.40 -6.34 26.42
CA TYR A 345 -11.14 -5.13 26.75
C TYR A 345 -12.45 -5.04 25.97
N ALA A 346 -12.43 -5.27 24.65
CA ALA A 346 -13.65 -5.28 23.83
C ALA A 346 -14.64 -6.38 24.28
N ALA A 347 -14.16 -7.59 24.59
CA ALA A 347 -14.98 -8.68 25.09
C ALA A 347 -15.58 -8.36 26.48
N SER A 348 -14.80 -7.71 27.36
CA SER A 348 -15.25 -7.20 28.65
C SER A 348 -16.39 -6.18 28.49
N GLN A 349 -16.22 -5.22 27.59
CA GLN A 349 -17.25 -4.20 27.32
C GLN A 349 -18.52 -4.82 26.75
N LEU A 350 -18.40 -5.82 25.86
CA LEU A 350 -19.54 -6.57 25.34
C LEU A 350 -20.28 -7.34 26.46
N ALA A 351 -19.54 -7.97 27.37
CA ALA A 351 -20.13 -8.67 28.52
C ALA A 351 -20.84 -7.72 29.48
N LEU A 352 -20.25 -6.55 29.76
CA LEU A 352 -20.87 -5.50 30.56
C LEU A 352 -22.16 -5.00 29.93
N ALA A 353 -22.14 -4.68 28.63
CA ALA A 353 -23.33 -4.22 27.89
C ALA A 353 -24.47 -5.24 27.92
N LYS A 354 -24.15 -6.54 27.85
CA LYS A 354 -25.12 -7.63 27.99
C LYS A 354 -25.68 -7.75 29.41
N SER A 355 -24.85 -7.55 30.43
CA SER A 355 -25.30 -7.59 31.84
C SER A 355 -26.15 -6.39 32.25
N SER A 356 -25.96 -5.24 31.60
CA SER A 356 -26.73 -4.02 31.83
C SER A 356 -28.05 -3.95 31.05
N GLY A 357 -28.41 -5.02 30.31
CA GLY A 357 -29.67 -5.09 29.55
C GLY A 357 -29.72 -4.17 28.32
N VAL A 358 -28.56 -3.74 27.82
CA VAL A 358 -28.47 -2.92 26.58
C VAL A 358 -28.61 -3.81 25.33
N TYR A 359 -28.40 -5.13 25.47
CA TYR A 359 -28.50 -6.15 24.42
C TYR A 359 -29.26 -7.38 24.87
#